data_AF-A0A9N9J7D6-F1
#
_entry.id   AF-A0A9N9J7D6-F1
#
_cell.length_a   1.000
_cell.length_b   1.000
_cell.length_c   1.000
_cell.angle_alpha   90.00
_cell.angle_beta   90.00
_cell.angle_gamma   90.00
#
_symmetry.space_group_name_H-M   'P 1'
#
loop_
_entity.id
_entity.type
_entity.pdbx_description
1 polymer ?
#
loop_
_entity_poly.entity_id
_entity_poly.type
_entity_poly.pdbx_seq_one_letter_code
_entity_poly.pdbx_strand_id
1 'polypeptide(L)' 'AKYSREVLENQQLIKKGLPANEYLYKVPKPGERFSYIVVVPEEIYDNCGKKIPQQKGDCMEYPDVVKKFNKKINIDYYIE' A
#
# COMPACT_ATOMS: atom_id res chain seq x y z
N ALA A 1 1.66 -6.09 -7.45
CA ALA A 1 1.68 -5.48 -6.10
C ALA A 1 0.93 -6.38 -5.10
N LYS A 2 1.28 -6.36 -3.80
CA LYS A 2 0.61 -7.17 -2.75
C LYS A 2 -0.92 -6.93 -2.73
N TYR A 3 -1.35 -5.68 -2.96
CA TYR A 3 -2.77 -5.31 -3.10
C TYR A 3 -3.51 -6.09 -4.18
N SER A 4 -2.94 -6.21 -5.38
CA SER A 4 -3.57 -6.94 -6.49
C SER A 4 -3.80 -8.42 -6.17
N ARG A 5 -2.93 -9.03 -5.33
CA ARG A 5 -3.11 -10.41 -4.86
C ARG A 5 -4.22 -10.50 -3.82
N GLU A 6 -4.23 -9.61 -2.83
CA GLU A 6 -5.25 -9.58 -1.77
C GLU A 6 -6.67 -9.36 -2.35
N VAL A 7 -6.79 -8.49 -3.37
CA VAL A 7 -8.05 -8.31 -4.12
C VAL A 7 -8.47 -9.59 -4.83
N LEU A 8 -7.54 -10.29 -5.49
CA LEU A 8 -7.85 -11.54 -6.19
C LEU A 8 -8.24 -12.67 -5.23
N GLU A 9 -7.55 -12.79 -4.09
CA GLU A 9 -7.87 -13.74 -3.02
C GLU A 9 -9.26 -13.48 -2.43
N ASN A 10 -9.58 -12.22 -2.12
CA ASN A 10 -10.91 -11.85 -1.64
C ASN A 10 -12.01 -12.16 -2.66
N GLN A 11 -11.79 -11.91 -3.95
CA GLN A 11 -12.73 -12.31 -5.00
C GLN A 11 -12.94 -13.83 -5.06
N GLN A 12 -11.90 -14.62 -4.85
CA GLN A 12 -12.00 -16.09 -4.79
C GLN A 12 -12.78 -16.57 -3.56
N LEU A 13 -12.57 -15.95 -2.39
CA LEU A 13 -13.32 -16.26 -1.16
C LEU A 13 -14.82 -15.99 -1.34
N ILE A 14 -15.18 -14.83 -1.91
CA ILE A 14 -16.57 -14.46 -2.19
C ILE A 14 -17.22 -15.46 -3.14
N LYS A 15 -16.52 -15.87 -4.22
CA LYS A 15 -17.02 -16.89 -5.16
C LYS A 15 -17.28 -18.25 -4.49
N LYS A 16 -16.58 -18.56 -3.40
CA LYS A 16 -16.74 -19.78 -2.61
C LYS A 16 -17.79 -19.64 -1.48
N GLY A 17 -18.45 -18.49 -1.36
CA GLY A 17 -19.39 -18.20 -0.27
C GLY A 17 -18.73 -18.02 1.10
N LEU A 18 -17.40 -17.83 1.14
CA LEU A 18 -16.65 -17.58 2.36
C LEU A 18 -16.56 -16.08 2.65
N PRO A 19 -16.47 -15.67 3.92
CA PRO A 19 -16.24 -14.27 4.26
C PRO A 19 -14.91 -13.80 3.66
N ALA A 20 -14.93 -12.67 2.96
CA ALA A 20 -13.71 -12.02 2.49
C ALA A 20 -12.90 -11.50 3.68
N ASN A 21 -11.58 -11.43 3.53
CA ASN A 21 -10.77 -10.73 4.50
C ASN A 21 -11.14 -9.24 4.48
N GLU A 22 -11.30 -8.68 5.68
CA GLU A 22 -11.56 -7.25 5.81
C GLU A 22 -10.34 -6.48 5.29
N TYR A 23 -10.59 -5.53 4.38
CA TYR A 23 -9.53 -4.67 3.88
C TYR A 23 -8.92 -3.89 5.04
N LEU A 24 -7.60 -3.81 5.06
CA LEU A 24 -6.87 -3.09 6.11
C LEU A 24 -7.14 -1.58 6.11
N TYR A 25 -7.70 -1.05 5.03
CA TYR A 25 -8.10 0.34 4.90
C TYR A 25 -9.35 0.44 4.01
N LYS A 26 -10.06 1.56 4.13
CA LYS A 26 -11.21 1.89 3.27
C LYS A 26 -10.75 2.84 2.18
N VAL A 27 -11.17 2.59 0.94
CA VAL A 27 -10.89 3.49 -0.17
C VAL A 27 -11.69 4.79 0.04
N PRO A 28 -11.04 5.97 0.11
CA PRO A 28 -11.73 7.24 0.30
C PRO A 28 -12.53 7.62 -0.95
N LYS A 29 -13.67 8.28 -0.77
CA LYS A 29 -14.46 8.84 -1.88
C LYS A 29 -13.77 10.07 -2.48
N PRO A 30 -14.08 10.44 -3.73
CA PRO A 30 -13.62 11.71 -4.29
C PRO A 30 -14.02 12.89 -3.38
N GLY A 31 -13.03 13.72 -3.02
CA GLY A 31 -13.20 14.86 -2.09
C GLY A 31 -13.12 14.52 -0.60
N GLU A 32 -13.05 13.24 -0.24
CA GLU A 32 -12.86 12.80 1.14
C GLU A 32 -11.38 12.91 1.56
N ARG A 33 -11.14 13.43 2.78
CA ARG A 33 -9.80 13.46 3.36
C ARG A 33 -9.46 12.08 3.94
N PHE A 34 -8.22 11.65 3.75
CA PHE A 34 -7.69 10.44 4.37
C PHE A 34 -6.29 10.69 4.92
N SER A 35 -5.90 9.86 5.88
CA SER A 35 -4.57 9.91 6.51
C SER A 35 -3.59 9.03 5.75
N TYR A 36 -2.37 9.51 5.56
CA TYR A 36 -1.28 8.77 4.93
C TYR A 36 0.04 9.01 5.65
N ILE A 37 0.98 8.07 5.47
CA ILE A 37 2.36 8.16 5.95
C ILE A 37 3.29 7.99 4.74
N VAL A 38 4.36 8.77 4.69
CA VAL A 38 5.42 8.60 3.70
C VAL A 38 6.42 7.57 4.23
N VAL A 39 6.54 6.44 3.53
CA VAL A 39 7.48 5.36 3.86
C VAL A 39 8.78 5.51 3.10
N VAL A 40 9.83 4.83 3.54
CA VAL A 40 11.09 4.76 2.81
C VAL A 40 10.85 4.03 1.47
N PRO A 41 11.32 4.58 0.33
CA PRO A 41 11.20 3.94 -0.97
C PRO A 41 11.89 2.57 -0.97
N GLU A 42 11.16 1.54 -1.38
CA GLU A 42 11.73 0.21 -1.62
C GLU A 42 12.46 0.19 -2.96
N GLU A 43 13.60 -0.48 -3.05
CA GLU A 43 14.28 -0.60 -4.35
C GLU A 43 13.53 -1.55 -5.28
N ILE A 44 12.83 -0.97 -6.25
CA ILE A 44 12.11 -1.72 -7.28
C ILE A 44 12.93 -1.67 -8.56
N TYR A 45 13.08 -2.83 -9.19
CA TYR A 45 13.78 -3.00 -10.47
C TYR A 45 12.81 -3.56 -11.51
N ASP A 46 12.96 -3.15 -12.76
CA ASP A 46 12.24 -3.77 -13.88
C ASP A 46 12.82 -5.16 -14.23
N ASN A 47 12.20 -5.84 -15.19
CA ASN A 47 12.65 -7.17 -15.63
C ASN A 47 14.04 -7.15 -16.29
N CYS A 48 14.56 -5.97 -16.65
CA CYS A 48 15.89 -5.77 -17.20
C CYS A 48 16.93 -5.39 -16.12
N GLY A 49 16.51 -5.31 -14.84
CA GLY A 49 17.38 -4.93 -13.73
C GLY A 49 17.61 -3.42 -13.58
N LYS A 50 16.82 -2.58 -14.27
CA LYS A 50 16.92 -1.13 -14.14
C LYS A 50 16.10 -0.65 -12.95
N LYS A 51 16.69 0.17 -12.09
CA LYS A 51 16.00 0.79 -10.95
C LYS A 51 14.87 1.68 -11.44
N ILE A 52 13.66 1.44 -10.91
CA ILE A 52 12.48 2.23 -11.22
C ILE A 52 12.49 3.46 -10.29
N PRO A 53 12.51 4.69 -10.83
CA PRO A 53 12.42 5.88 -10.01
C PRO A 53 11.04 5.96 -9.36
N GLN A 54 11.01 6.20 -8.05
CA GLN A 54 9.77 6.37 -7.28
C GLN A 54 9.57 7.84 -6.94
N GLN A 55 8.34 8.28 -7.03
CA GLN A 55 7.91 9.59 -6.58
C GLN A 55 7.34 9.51 -5.17
N LYS A 56 7.12 10.68 -4.55
CA LYS A 56 6.49 10.78 -3.22
C LYS A 56 5.15 10.01 -3.17
N GLY A 57 4.33 10.12 -4.21
CA GLY A 57 3.04 9.44 -4.30
C GLY A 57 3.15 7.91 -4.22
N ASP A 58 4.21 7.33 -4.80
CA ASP A 58 4.48 5.89 -4.74
C ASP A 58 4.88 5.43 -3.33
N CYS A 59 5.30 6.37 -2.48
CA CYS A 59 5.73 6.14 -1.11
C CYS A 59 4.65 6.50 -0.08
N MET A 60 3.45 6.90 -0.50
CA MET A 60 2.34 7.17 0.41
C MET A 60 1.60 5.88 0.77
N GLU A 61 1.42 5.63 2.05
CA GLU A 61 0.78 4.42 2.55
C GLU A 61 -0.20 4.71 3.70
N TYR A 62 -1.22 3.86 3.85
CA TYR A 62 -2.16 3.99 4.97
C TYR A 62 -1.50 3.64 6.31
N PRO A 63 -1.82 4.35 7.41
CA PRO A 63 -1.24 4.08 8.74
C PRO A 63 -1.41 2.62 9.19
N ASP A 64 -2.59 2.03 8.97
CA ASP A 64 -2.87 0.65 9.35
C ASP A 64 -2.03 -0.36 8.57
N VAL A 65 -1.75 -0.05 7.29
CA VAL A 65 -0.85 -0.83 6.43
C VAL A 65 0.59 -0.73 6.93
N VAL A 66 1.07 0.49 7.24
CA VAL A 66 2.41 0.70 7.80
C VAL A 66 2.58 -0.09 9.10
N LYS A 67 1.59 -0.03 9.99
CA LYS A 67 1.61 -0.72 11.28
C LYS A 67 1.60 -2.25 11.13
N LYS A 68 0.69 -2.80 10.30
CA LYS A 68 0.55 -4.25 10.13
C LYS A 68 1.78 -4.88 9.49
N PHE A 69 2.39 -4.20 8.51
CA PHE A 69 3.53 -4.71 7.76
C PHE A 69 4.88 -4.19 8.28
N ASN A 70 4.89 -3.46 9.39
CA ASN A 70 6.08 -2.86 10.00
C ASN A 70 6.96 -2.13 8.97
N LYS A 71 6.32 -1.31 8.11
CA LYS A 71 7.05 -0.57 7.07
C LYS A 71 7.90 0.54 7.70
N LYS A 72 9.08 0.79 7.14
CA LYS A 72 9.97 1.84 7.62
C LYS A 72 9.43 3.21 7.21
N ILE A 73 9.13 4.06 8.19
CA ILE A 73 8.70 5.45 7.96
C ILE A 73 9.91 6.27 7.50
N ASN A 74 9.72 7.11 6.49
CA ASN A 74 10.76 8.06 6.09
C ASN A 74 10.69 9.25 7.03
N ILE A 75 11.50 9.23 8.10
CA ILE A 75 11.49 10.30 9.11
C ILE A 75 12.04 11.59 8.53
N ASP A 76 13.09 11.52 7.69
CA ASP A 76 13.76 12.67 7.08
C ASP A 76 12.75 13.58 6.35
N TYR A 77 11.76 12.97 5.68
CA TYR A 77 10.66 13.67 5.01
C TYR A 77 9.85 14.63 5.92
N TYR A 78 9.81 14.38 7.24
CA TYR A 78 9.01 15.15 8.19
C TYR A 78 9.84 16.13 9.03
N ILE A 79 11.16 16.11 8.91
CA ILE A 79 12.07 16.96 9.71
C ILE A 79 12.80 18.01 8.85
N GLU A 80 12.77 17.89 7.52
CA GLU A 80 13.10 18.97 6.59
C GLU A 80 12.11 20.14 6.68
#